data_AF-A0A497EVC6-F1
#
_entry.id   AF-A0A497EVC6-F1
#
_cell.length_a   1.000
_cell.length_b   1.000
_cell.length_c   1.000
_cell.angle_alpha   90.00
_cell.angle_beta   90.00
_cell.angle_gamma   90.00
#
_symmetry.space_group_name_H-M   'P 1'
#
loop_
_entity.id
_entity.type
_entity.pdbx_description
1 polymer ?
#
loop_
_entity_poly.entity_id
_entity_poly.type
_entity_poly.pdbx_seq_one_letter_code
_entity_poly.pdbx_strand_id
1 'polypeptide(L)' 'KCIKCLTCWVYCPDGAVEWDGEKVQINYDFCKGCGICAEECPVKAIKMVLE' A
#
# COMPACT_ATOMS: atom_id res chain seq x y z
N LYS A 1 8.36 -8.79 -2.74
CA LYS A 1 7.38 -9.47 -3.63
C LYS A 1 6.03 -9.49 -2.93
N CYS A 2 4.95 -9.00 -3.54
CA CYS A 2 3.62 -8.97 -2.91
C CYS A 2 3.00 -10.37 -2.85
N ILE A 3 2.36 -10.70 -1.72
CA ILE A 3 1.64 -11.96 -1.48
C ILE A 3 0.12 -11.80 -1.43
N LYS A 4 -0.41 -10.62 -1.79
CA LYS A 4 -1.86 -10.34 -1.84
C LYS A 4 -2.58 -10.55 -0.49
N CYS A 5 -1.91 -10.28 0.63
CA CYS A 5 -2.51 -10.39 1.97
C CYS A 5 -3.48 -9.25 2.31
N LEU A 6 -3.52 -8.18 1.51
CA LEU A 6 -4.41 -7.01 1.65
C LEU A 6 -4.22 -6.19 2.94
N THR A 7 -3.17 -6.46 3.73
CA THR A 7 -2.87 -5.68 4.95
C THR A 7 -2.70 -4.19 4.63
N CYS A 8 -1.93 -3.85 3.58
CA CYS A 8 -1.77 -2.46 3.16
C CYS A 8 -3.08 -1.77 2.75
N TRP A 9 -4.07 -2.54 2.28
CA TRP A 9 -5.39 -2.03 1.91
C TRP A 9 -6.23 -1.71 3.16
N VAL A 10 -6.26 -2.63 4.12
CA VAL A 10 -7.03 -2.47 5.38
C VAL A 10 -6.47 -1.35 6.25
N TYR A 11 -5.15 -1.20 6.32
CA TYR A 11 -4.49 -0.22 7.19
C TYR A 11 -4.31 1.17 6.57
N CYS A 12 -4.71 1.38 5.31
CA CYS A 12 -4.57 2.69 4.69
C CYS A 12 -5.67 3.64 5.21
N PRO A 13 -5.34 4.70 5.98
CA PRO A 13 -6.34 5.59 6.56
C PRO A 13 -7.04 6.46 5.51
N ASP A 14 -6.33 6.84 4.45
CA ASP A 14 -6.87 7.66 3.36
C ASP A 14 -7.59 6.83 2.28
N GLY A 15 -7.59 5.49 2.39
CA GLY A 15 -8.17 4.63 1.35
C GLY A 15 -7.45 4.71 0.00
N ALA A 16 -6.19 5.18 -0.02
CA ALA A 16 -5.39 5.36 -1.22
C ALA A 16 -4.85 4.06 -1.83
N VAL A 17 -5.02 2.92 -1.14
CA VAL A 17 -4.64 1.61 -1.67
C VAL A 17 -5.85 1.01 -2.37
N GLU A 18 -5.71 0.61 -3.62
CA GLU A 18 -6.76 0.03 -4.47
C GLU A 18 -6.44 -1.44 -4.77
N TRP A 19 -7.49 -2.25 -4.90
CA TRP A 19 -7.41 -3.69 -5.19
C TRP A 19 -8.42 -4.08 -6.26
N ASP A 20 -7.93 -4.60 -7.40
CA ASP A 20 -8.80 -4.98 -8.54
C ASP A 20 -9.22 -6.47 -8.53
N GLY A 21 -8.69 -7.28 -7.61
CA GLY A 21 -8.82 -8.74 -7.63
C GLY A 21 -7.53 -9.45 -8.02
N GLU A 22 -6.70 -8.82 -8.84
CA GLU A 22 -5.40 -9.38 -9.23
C GLU A 22 -4.22 -8.67 -8.56
N LYS A 23 -4.24 -7.34 -8.46
CA LYS A 23 -3.11 -6.54 -8.00
C LYS A 23 -3.54 -5.49 -6.98
N VAL A 24 -2.57 -5.08 -6.16
CA VAL A 24 -2.67 -3.90 -5.30
C VAL A 24 -2.02 -2.74 -6.05
N GLN A 25 -2.71 -1.61 -6.14
CA GLN A 25 -2.19 -0.35 -6.68
C GLN A 25 -2.29 0.74 -5.62
N ILE A 26 -1.42 1.74 -5.70
CA ILE A 26 -1.48 2.91 -4.83
C ILE A 26 -1.93 4.08 -5.69
N ASN A 27 -3.04 4.70 -5.29
CA ASN A 27 -3.56 5.91 -5.90
C ASN A 27 -2.79 7.11 -5.35
N TYR A 28 -1.89 7.67 -6.16
CA TYR A 28 -1.03 8.77 -5.74
C TYR A 28 -1.78 10.11 -5.58
N ASP A 29 -2.96 10.27 -6.17
CA ASP A 29 -3.80 11.47 -5.95
C ASP A 29 -4.33 11.54 -4.51
N PHE A 30 -4.62 10.39 -3.91
CA PHE A 30 -5.10 10.30 -2.53
C PHE A 30 -3.98 9.98 -1.52
N CYS A 31 -2.88 9.37 -1.96
CA CYS A 31 -1.77 8.99 -1.09
C CYS A 31 -1.09 10.21 -0.45
N LYS A 32 -0.96 10.21 0.89
CA LYS A 32 -0.25 11.25 1.65
C LYS A 32 1.21 10.90 1.97
N GLY A 33 1.68 9.73 1.54
CA GLY A 33 3.05 9.28 1.81
C GLY A 33 3.33 8.94 3.29
N CYS A 34 2.30 8.60 4.08
CA CYS A 34 2.45 8.31 5.51
C CYS A 34 3.33 7.08 5.82
N GLY A 35 3.50 6.16 4.87
CA GLY A 35 4.37 5.00 5.02
C GLY A 35 3.77 3.79 5.76
N ILE A 36 2.57 3.91 6.33
CA ILE A 36 1.89 2.83 7.10
C ILE A 36 1.81 1.54 6.28
N CYS A 37 1.43 1.64 5.00
CA CYS A 37 1.33 0.48 4.13
C CYS A 37 2.67 -0.25 3.93
N ALA A 38 3.80 0.46 3.99
CA ALA A 38 5.13 -0.11 3.88
C ALA A 38 5.60 -0.76 5.19
N GLU A 39 5.26 -0.16 6.34
CA GLU A 39 5.55 -0.72 7.66
C GLU A 39 4.76 -1.99 7.95
N GLU A 40 3.45 -1.96 7.71
CA GLU A 40 2.55 -3.08 7.97
C GLU A 40 2.68 -4.22 6.94
N CYS A 41 3.50 -4.05 5.89
CA CYS A 41 3.69 -5.09 4.90
C CYS A 41 4.58 -6.22 5.44
N PRO A 42 4.05 -7.43 5.70
CA PRO A 42 4.82 -8.51 6.33
C PRO A 42 5.98 -9.01 5.46
N VAL A 43 5.88 -8.82 4.15
CA VAL A 43 6.88 -9.21 3.14
C VAL A 43 7.67 -8.02 2.58
N LYS A 44 7.50 -6.83 3.18
CA LYS A 44 8.15 -5.56 2.77
C LYS A 44 8.13 -5.36 1.25
N ALA A 45 6.96 -5.58 0.64
CA ALA A 45 6.79 -5.49 -0.81
C ALA A 45 6.70 -4.05 -1.32
N ILE A 46 6.50 -3.07 -0.44
CA ILE A 46 6.35 -1.65 -0.75
C ILE A 46 7.65 -0.95 -0.36
N LYS A 47 8.16 -0.10 -1.25
CA LYS A 47 9.36 0.70 -1.03
C LYS A 47 8.98 2.18 -1.07
N MET A 48 9.25 2.88 0.03
CA MET A 48 9.13 4.33 0.09
C MET A 48 10.37 4.95 -0.59
N VAL A 49 10.14 5.98 -1.40
CA VAL A 49 11.18 6.80 -2.02
C VAL A 49 10.90 8.26 -1.69
N LEU A 50 11.94 9.00 -1.37
CA LEU A 50 11.88 10.46 -1.32
C LEU A 50 12.01 10.98 -2.75
N GLU A 51 11.09 11.85 -3.14
CA GLU A 51 11.21 12.64 -4.36
C GLU A 51 12.31 13.71 -4.23
#